data_AF-A0A1C7WEH8-F1
#
_entry.id   AF-A0A1C7WEH8-F1
#
_cell.length_a   1.000
_cell.length_b   1.000
_cell.length_c   1.000
_cell.angle_alpha   90.00
_cell.angle_beta   90.00
_cell.angle_gamma   90.00
#
_symmetry.space_group_name_H-M   'P 1'
#
loop_
_entity.id
_entity.type
_entity.pdbx_description
1 polymer ?
#
loop_
_entity_poly.entity_id
_entity_poly.type
_entity_poly.pdbx_seq_one_letter_code
_entity_poly.pdbx_strand_id
1 'polypeptide(L)'
;MNLHLINTSYFENNLLVLDGNKLRLKKQVREVTLSKNQTKLLIFLINEINDKHSIIEFIWGGVNSKSKENNYNQLVYKTKALLVQNGFPENFIITLPRYGLCLNKAHEQPRTLKFDPVEFIFNDHNACI
;
A
#
# COMPACT_ATOMS: atom_id res chain seq x y z
N MET A 1 -13.94 13.14 -9.29
CA MET A 1 -12.78 13.30 -8.38
C MET A 1 -11.54 12.93 -9.19
N ASN A 2 -10.71 13.90 -9.58
CA ASN A 2 -9.54 13.63 -10.41
C ASN A 2 -8.42 13.05 -9.53
N LEU A 3 -8.37 11.71 -9.45
CA LEU A 3 -7.21 11.00 -8.91
C LEU A 3 -6.05 11.22 -9.90
N HIS A 4 -5.17 12.18 -9.60
CA HIS A 4 -3.90 12.31 -10.29
C HIS A 4 -3.04 11.10 -9.93
N LEU A 5 -3.20 10.01 -10.70
CA LEU A 5 -2.34 8.86 -10.58
C LEU A 5 -0.96 9.24 -11.08
N ILE A 6 -0.02 9.21 -10.15
CA ILE A 6 1.38 9.20 -10.50
C ILE A 6 1.63 7.84 -11.16
N ASN A 7 1.69 7.84 -12.49
CA ASN A 7 2.01 6.68 -13.31
C ASN A 7 3.53 6.46 -13.25
N THR A 8 4.08 6.39 -12.03
CA THR A 8 5.49 6.19 -11.82
C THR A 8 5.80 4.73 -12.01
N SER A 9 6.59 4.45 -13.03
CA SER A 9 7.31 3.19 -13.19
C SER A 9 8.28 2.93 -12.04
N TYR A 10 8.44 3.86 -11.09
CA TYR A 10 9.35 3.72 -9.97
C TYR A 10 8.70 4.19 -8.66
N PHE A 11 8.67 3.32 -7.66
CA PHE A 11 8.32 3.68 -6.29
C PHE A 11 9.34 3.07 -5.34
N GLU A 12 9.75 3.84 -4.35
CA GLU A 12 10.71 3.38 -3.35
C GLU A 12 10.36 4.01 -2.00
N ASN A 13 10.22 3.16 -0.97
CA ASN A 13 10.17 3.60 0.43
C ASN A 13 11.19 2.81 1.26
N ASN A 14 11.14 2.90 2.59
CA ASN A 14 12.09 2.20 3.47
C ASN A 14 11.99 0.67 3.42
N LEU A 15 10.92 0.13 2.84
CA LEU A 15 10.58 -1.29 2.91
C LEU A 15 10.53 -1.97 1.54
N LEU A 16 10.01 -1.29 0.52
CA LEU A 16 9.77 -1.85 -0.79
C LEU A 16 10.29 -0.94 -1.91
N VAL A 17 10.64 -1.56 -3.02
CA VAL A 17 10.92 -0.91 -4.30
C VAL A 17 10.06 -1.58 -5.35
N LEU A 18 9.35 -0.78 -6.12
CA LEU A 18 8.69 -1.18 -7.35
C LEU A 18 9.40 -0.46 -8.51
N ASP A 19 10.10 -1.20 -9.35
CA ASP A 19 10.82 -0.68 -10.53
C ASP A 19 10.29 -1.37 -11.79
N GLY A 20 9.59 -0.61 -12.64
CA GLY A 20 8.77 -1.08 -13.73
C GLY A 20 7.72 -2.09 -13.25
N ASN A 21 7.94 -3.35 -13.57
CA ASN A 21 7.12 -4.48 -13.14
C ASN A 21 7.80 -5.39 -12.12
N LYS A 22 8.93 -4.97 -11.53
CA LYS A 22 9.67 -5.72 -10.53
C LYS A 22 9.40 -5.17 -9.14
N LEU A 23 8.92 -6.00 -8.23
CA LEU A 23 8.73 -5.65 -6.83
C LEU A 23 9.79 -6.37 -5.99
N ARG A 24 10.47 -5.63 -5.11
CA ARG A 24 11.43 -6.17 -4.14
C ARG A 24 11.22 -5.58 -2.75
N LEU A 25 11.53 -6.37 -1.72
CA LEU A 25 11.64 -5.88 -0.34
C LEU A 25 13.08 -5.44 -0.09
N LYS A 26 13.33 -4.20 0.36
CA LYS A 26 14.71 -3.68 0.53
C LYS A 26 15.59 -4.52 1.44
N LYS A 27 15.01 -5.12 2.47
CA LYS A 27 15.73 -5.96 3.44
C LYS A 27 15.94 -7.40 2.95
N GLN A 28 15.41 -7.76 1.77
CA GLN A 28 15.51 -9.11 1.24
C GLN A 28 16.06 -9.08 -0.20
N VAL A 29 16.83 -10.09 -0.57
CA VAL A 29 17.34 -10.23 -1.96
C VAL A 29 16.25 -10.77 -2.91
N ARG A 30 14.98 -10.79 -2.48
CA ARG A 30 13.88 -11.38 -3.23
C ARG A 30 13.19 -10.33 -4.08
N GLU A 31 13.04 -10.65 -5.36
CA GLU A 31 12.37 -9.86 -6.38
C GLU A 31 11.29 -10.72 -7.05
N VAL A 32 10.18 -10.10 -7.42
CA VAL A 32 9.12 -10.74 -8.19
C VAL A 32 8.74 -9.90 -9.40
N THR A 33 8.63 -10.56 -10.55
CA THR A 33 8.15 -9.95 -11.79
C THR A 33 6.62 -10.03 -11.86
N LEU A 34 5.99 -8.89 -12.07
CA LEU A 34 4.54 -8.71 -12.10
C LEU A 34 4.03 -8.60 -13.54
N SER A 35 2.81 -9.09 -13.77
CA SER A 35 2.05 -8.78 -14.97
C SER A 35 1.52 -7.35 -14.93
N LYS A 36 1.13 -6.81 -16.09
CA LYS A 36 0.60 -5.44 -16.22
C LYS A 36 -0.50 -5.10 -15.21
N ASN A 37 -1.46 -6.00 -15.00
CA ASN A 37 -2.56 -5.77 -14.05
C ASN A 37 -2.12 -5.89 -12.59
N GLN A 38 -1.14 -6.75 -12.29
CA GLN A 38 -0.56 -6.85 -10.95
C GLN A 38 0.23 -5.59 -10.62
N THR A 39 1.01 -5.05 -11.56
CA THR A 39 1.71 -3.78 -11.41
C THR A 39 0.73 -2.64 -11.15
N LYS A 40 -0.34 -2.52 -11.96
CA LYS A 40 -1.39 -1.51 -11.74
C LYS A 40 -2.03 -1.64 -10.36
N LEU A 41 -2.36 -2.86 -9.93
CA LEU A 41 -2.91 -3.11 -8.61
C LEU A 41 -1.97 -2.61 -7.51
N LEU A 42 -0.68 -2.95 -7.57
CA LEU A 42 0.27 -2.49 -6.55
C LEU A 42 0.48 -0.98 -6.56
N ILE A 43 0.55 -0.35 -7.73
CA ILE A 43 0.61 1.12 -7.83
C ILE A 43 -0.59 1.74 -7.10
N PHE A 44 -1.78 1.18 -7.25
CA PHE A 44 -2.98 1.66 -6.54
C PHE A 44 -2.85 1.54 -5.02
N LEU A 45 -2.47 0.36 -4.53
CA LEU A 45 -2.35 0.14 -3.09
C LEU A 45 -1.21 0.97 -2.47
N ILE A 46 -0.14 1.23 -3.22
CA ILE A 46 0.96 2.14 -2.85
C ILE A 46 0.47 3.58 -2.73
N ASN A 47 -0.40 4.02 -3.65
CA ASN A 47 -1.05 5.34 -3.62
C ASN A 47 -2.24 5.40 -2.65
N GLU A 48 -2.42 4.39 -1.79
CA GLU A 48 -3.50 4.29 -0.81
C GLU A 48 -4.92 4.30 -1.42
N ILE A 49 -5.04 3.98 -2.70
CA ILE A 49 -6.33 3.80 -3.36
C ILE A 49 -6.81 2.37 -3.07
N ASN A 50 -7.64 2.28 -2.05
CA ASN A 50 -7.98 1.03 -1.39
C ASN A 50 -9.37 0.49 -1.74
N ASP A 51 -10.23 1.28 -2.39
CA ASP A 51 -11.61 0.89 -2.66
C ASP A 51 -11.73 0.00 -3.91
N LYS A 52 -12.54 -1.06 -3.80
CA LYS A 52 -12.72 -2.05 -4.87
C LYS A 52 -13.19 -1.41 -6.18
N HIS A 53 -14.11 -0.46 -6.11
CA HIS A 53 -14.72 0.14 -7.31
C HIS A 53 -13.72 0.94 -8.12
N SER A 54 -12.95 1.83 -7.50
CA SER A 54 -11.94 2.63 -8.18
C SER A 54 -10.79 1.76 -8.71
N ILE A 55 -10.41 0.70 -7.99
CA ILE A 55 -9.41 -0.26 -8.50
C ILE A 55 -9.93 -0.95 -9.78
N ILE A 56 -11.19 -1.40 -9.79
CA ILE A 56 -11.76 -2.05 -10.97
C ILE A 56 -11.87 -1.07 -12.14
N GLU A 57 -12.43 0.11 -11.90
CA GLU A 57 -12.61 1.15 -12.91
C GLU A 57 -11.26 1.56 -13.51
N PHE A 58 -10.21 1.66 -12.71
CA PHE A 58 -8.90 2.02 -13.25
C PHE A 58 -8.25 0.91 -14.07
N ILE A 59 -8.29 -0.33 -13.59
CA ILE A 59 -7.57 -1.42 -14.28
C ILE A 59 -8.25 -1.75 -15.61
N TRP A 60 -9.59 -1.76 -15.63
CA TRP A 60 -10.39 -2.23 -16.77
C TRP A 60 -11.27 -1.18 -17.44
N GLY A 61 -11.42 0.03 -16.88
CA GLY A 61 -12.26 1.10 -17.43
C GLY A 61 -13.76 0.81 -17.38
N GLY A 62 -14.59 1.84 -17.56
CA GLY A 62 -16.02 1.73 -17.84
C GLY A 62 -16.90 1.13 -16.74
N VAL A 63 -18.19 0.91 -17.05
CA VAL A 63 -19.21 0.50 -16.06
C VAL A 63 -18.84 -0.82 -15.39
N ASN A 64 -19.02 -0.85 -14.07
CA ASN A 64 -18.75 -2.04 -13.27
C ASN A 64 -19.66 -3.20 -13.70
N SER A 65 -19.09 -4.40 -13.83
CA SER A 65 -19.82 -5.59 -14.25
C SER A 65 -19.39 -6.82 -13.46
N LYS A 66 -20.28 -7.82 -13.39
CA LYS A 66 -19.99 -9.09 -12.69
C LYS A 66 -18.72 -9.77 -13.20
N SER A 67 -18.44 -9.66 -14.51
CA SER A 67 -17.21 -10.18 -15.12
C SER A 67 -15.97 -9.45 -14.59
N LYS A 68 -16.00 -8.11 -14.49
CA LYS A 68 -14.88 -7.33 -13.95
C LYS A 68 -14.66 -7.59 -12.46
N GLU A 69 -15.71 -7.79 -11.68
CA GLU A 69 -15.58 -8.20 -10.29
C GLU A 69 -14.91 -9.57 -10.14
N ASN A 70 -15.26 -10.53 -11.01
CA ASN A 70 -14.60 -11.83 -11.03
C ASN A 70 -13.11 -11.70 -11.41
N ASN A 71 -12.80 -10.89 -12.42
CA ASN A 71 -11.43 -10.60 -12.83
C ASN A 71 -10.62 -9.95 -11.69
N TYR A 72 -11.23 -9.04 -10.94
CA TYR A 72 -10.65 -8.44 -9.76
C TYR A 72 -10.34 -9.50 -8.70
N ASN A 73 -11.31 -10.35 -8.33
CA ASN A 73 -11.09 -11.39 -7.32
C ASN A 73 -9.96 -12.35 -7.74
N GLN A 74 -9.90 -12.74 -9.01
CA GLN A 74 -8.82 -13.56 -9.55
C GLN A 74 -7.47 -12.84 -9.54
N LEU A 75 -7.44 -11.56 -9.91
CA LEU A 75 -6.23 -10.74 -9.87
C LEU A 75 -5.68 -10.69 -8.44
N VAL A 76 -6.53 -10.42 -7.46
CA VAL A 76 -6.15 -10.36 -6.05
C VAL A 76 -5.59 -11.70 -5.57
N TYR A 77 -6.32 -12.79 -5.82
CA TYR A 77 -5.91 -14.14 -5.43
C TYR A 77 -4.55 -14.51 -6.02
N LYS A 78 -4.38 -14.33 -7.34
CA LYS A 78 -3.12 -14.62 -8.03
C LYS A 78 -1.98 -13.72 -7.57
N THR A 79 -2.24 -12.46 -7.26
CA THR A 79 -1.23 -11.54 -6.74
C THR A 79 -0.75 -11.99 -5.36
N LYS A 80 -1.67 -12.30 -4.44
CA LYS A 80 -1.30 -12.81 -3.10
C LYS A 80 -0.49 -14.10 -3.20
N ALA A 81 -0.95 -15.06 -4.00
CA ALA A 81 -0.23 -16.32 -4.20
C ALA A 81 1.19 -16.11 -4.76
N LEU A 82 1.32 -15.26 -5.80
CA LEU A 82 2.61 -14.93 -6.40
C LEU A 82 3.58 -14.30 -5.39
N LEU A 83 3.09 -13.37 -4.57
CA LEU A 83 3.89 -12.71 -3.54
C LEU A 83 4.38 -13.71 -2.49
N VAL A 84 3.49 -14.54 -1.96
CA VAL A 84 3.84 -15.57 -0.96
C VAL A 84 4.87 -16.55 -1.51
N GLN A 85 4.68 -17.02 -2.75
CA GLN A 85 5.64 -17.92 -3.42
C GLN A 85 7.04 -17.31 -3.55
N ASN A 86 7.13 -15.98 -3.66
CA ASN A 86 8.39 -15.23 -3.75
C ASN A 86 8.89 -14.72 -2.39
N GLY A 87 8.31 -15.19 -1.27
CA GLY A 87 8.79 -14.90 0.08
C GLY A 87 8.27 -13.62 0.72
N PHE A 88 7.27 -12.98 0.12
CA PHE A 88 6.57 -11.88 0.77
C PHE A 88 5.66 -12.43 1.89
N PRO A 89 5.39 -11.64 2.95
CA PRO A 89 4.46 -12.03 3.99
C PRO A 89 3.07 -12.37 3.43
N GLU A 90 2.40 -13.39 3.98
CA GLU A 90 1.04 -13.77 3.56
C GLU A 90 0.04 -12.62 3.74
N ASN A 91 0.24 -11.81 4.78
CA ASN A 91 -0.55 -10.63 5.04
C ASN A 91 -0.05 -9.38 4.30
N PHE A 92 0.82 -9.47 3.28
CA PHE A 92 1.34 -8.29 2.58
C PHE A 92 0.23 -7.45 1.93
N ILE A 93 -0.82 -8.10 1.40
CA ILE A 93 -2.06 -7.46 0.95
C ILE A 93 -3.20 -7.89 1.88
N ILE A 94 -3.78 -6.92 2.58
CA ILE A 94 -4.91 -7.14 3.48
C ILE A 94 -6.21 -6.89 2.73
N THR A 95 -7.19 -7.76 2.92
CA THR A 95 -8.55 -7.53 2.45
C THR A 95 -9.33 -6.77 3.51
N LEU A 96 -9.90 -5.62 3.12
CA LEU A 96 -10.80 -4.82 3.95
C LEU A 96 -12.24 -5.26 3.62
N PRO A 97 -12.93 -5.99 4.52
CA PRO A 97 -14.26 -6.50 4.24
C PRO A 97 -15.21 -5.39 3.79
N ARG A 98 -15.95 -5.65 2.70
CA ARG A 98 -16.93 -4.71 2.09
C ARG A 98 -16.35 -3.40 1.53
N TYR A 99 -15.02 -3.21 1.56
CA TYR A 99 -14.39 -1.98 1.08
C TYR A 99 -13.42 -2.24 -0.08
N GLY A 100 -12.41 -3.09 0.15
CA GLY A 100 -11.40 -3.36 -0.87
C GLY A 100 -10.13 -3.96 -0.29
N LEU A 101 -8.98 -3.34 -0.53
CA LEU A 101 -7.65 -3.88 -0.21
C LEU A 101 -6.73 -2.77 0.28
N CYS A 102 -5.70 -3.13 1.03
CA CYS A 102 -4.58 -2.23 1.32
C CYS A 102 -3.28 -3.02 1.45
N LEU A 103 -2.14 -2.32 1.35
CA LEU A 103 -0.86 -2.88 1.77
C LEU A 103 -0.78 -2.94 3.29
N ASN A 104 -0.20 -4.01 3.80
CA ASN A 104 0.06 -4.12 5.22
C ASN A 104 1.24 -3.27 5.66
N LYS A 105 0.89 -2.15 6.30
CA LYS A 105 1.85 -1.22 6.89
C LYS A 105 2.49 -1.74 8.18
N ALA A 106 2.06 -2.86 8.75
CA ALA A 106 2.66 -3.41 9.99
C ALA A 106 4.13 -3.84 9.80
N HIS A 107 4.58 -4.01 8.56
CA HIS A 107 6.00 -4.23 8.27
C HIS A 107 6.80 -2.92 8.25
N GLU A 108 6.13 -1.76 8.20
CA GLU A 108 6.72 -0.45 8.51
C GLU A 108 6.99 -0.41 10.03
N GLN A 109 8.17 -0.86 10.46
CA GLN A 109 8.57 -0.63 11.84
C GLN A 109 8.53 0.88 12.18
N PRO A 110 8.23 1.19 13.45
CA PRO A 110 7.31 2.24 13.83
C PRO A 110 7.91 3.60 13.50
N ARG A 111 7.05 4.56 13.13
CA ARG A 111 7.36 5.95 13.46
C ARG A 111 7.65 5.92 14.95
N THR A 112 8.89 6.19 15.33
CA THR A 112 9.18 6.77 16.62
C THR A 112 8.32 8.02 16.70
N LEU A 113 7.12 7.88 17.25
CA LEU A 113 6.49 8.98 17.96
C LEU A 113 7.45 9.26 19.10
N LYS A 114 8.44 10.11 18.83
CA LYS A 114 9.07 10.91 19.87
C LYS A 114 7.92 11.73 20.44
N PHE A 115 7.24 11.17 21.45
CA PHE A 115 6.70 12.03 22.48
C PHE A 115 7.94 12.59 23.16
N ASP A 116 8.34 13.78 22.72
CA ASP A 116 9.18 14.60 23.57
C ASP A 116 8.42 14.68 24.91
N PRO A 117 9.03 14.27 26.04
CA PRO A 117 8.44 14.55 27.32
C PRO A 117 8.24 16.06 27.34
N VAL A 118 7.00 16.51 27.46
CA VAL A 118 6.73 17.87 27.87
C VAL A 118 7.40 17.97 29.23
N GLU A 119 8.62 18.53 29.26
CA GLU A 119 9.24 18.94 30.50
C GLU A 119 8.21 19.80 31.22
N PHE A 120 7.83 19.35 32.41
CA PHE A 120 7.15 20.18 33.38
C PHE A 120 8.04 21.39 33.64
N ILE A 121 7.81 22.48 32.91
CA ILE A 121 8.30 23.79 33.30
C ILE A 121 7.45 24.18 34.51
N PHE A 122 7.97 23.90 35.71
CA PHE A 122 7.65 24.70 36.88
C PHE A 122 8.07 26.14 36.54
N ASN A 123 7.12 26.94 36.06
CA ASN A 123 7.29 28.38 36.05
C ASN A 123 7.13 28.87 37.49
N ASP A 124 8.23 28.78 38.25
CA ASP A 124 8.54 29.85 39.18
C ASP A 124 8.76 31.10 38.34
N HIS A 125 7.90 32.11 38.48
CA HIS A 125 8.27 33.51 38.64
C HIS A 125 7.01 34.39 38.75
N ASN A 126 6.80 34.88 39.96
CA ASN A 126 6.42 36.25 40.32
C ASN A 126 5.10 36.86 39.82
N ALA A 127 4.19 37.09 40.76
CA ALA A 127 3.51 38.39 40.92
C ALA A 127 3.89 38.88 42.34
N CYS A 128 4.83 39.80 42.51
CA CYS A 128 4.67 41.27 42.44
C CYS A 128 3.74 41.86 43.51
N ILE A 129 4.40 42.57 44.45
CA ILE A 129 3.98 43.67 45.35
C ILE A 129 3.15 43.28 46.58
#